data_AF-A0A935VRW0-F1
#
_entry.id   AF-A0A935VRW0-F1
#
_cell.length_a   1.000
_cell.length_b   1.000
_cell.length_c   1.000
_cell.angle_alpha   90.00
_cell.angle_beta   90.00
_cell.angle_gamma   90.00
#
_symmetry.space_group_name_H-M   'P 1'
#
loop_
_entity.id
_entity.type
_entity.pdbx_description
1 polymer ?
#
loop_
_entity_poly.entity_id
_entity_poly.type
_entity_poly.pdbx_seq_one_letter_code
_entity_poly.pdbx_strand_id
1 'polypeptide(L)'
;MLNWANQFNIFCLLDNHQYNFFYPAFECLLGVGTKKSIIAQAGSAFEQLKKFSNDNQDWLFGHFGYDLKNEIENLQSDHIDNIGFADMHFFIPEIVIKLSLHEVTVYTDDEVSILEKIQSQPESLPGPPVNSVKIKSRISRQQYINDILKIKKHISRGDCYEINYCQEFFAGNIDVSPLWLYQQLSLVSPNPFAALYKVNDKFCVCASPERYLKKQGSKLLSQPIKGTSKRDLQNSLIDEKNKKYFQTSQKEKSENVTVVDLVRNDLHKICKRGSVQVDELLGIYSFPQVHQMISTVSGIVEIDIHWTDIIKATFPMGSMTGAPKNKVMQLIEKYEHTKRGLFSGAIGYVTPGHDFDFNVVIRSVFYNETNKYLSYSAGSGITYYSNPEKEYEECLLKIAAFTNILQK
;
A
#
# COMPACT_ATOMS: atom_id res chain seq x y z
N MET A 1 -10.96 7.19 19.80
CA MET A 1 -11.27 6.16 18.76
C MET A 1 -10.24 5.04 18.70
N LEU A 2 -8.95 5.31 18.49
CA LEU A 2 -7.92 4.26 18.34
C LEU A 2 -7.80 3.30 19.54
N ASN A 3 -7.75 3.82 20.77
CA ASN A 3 -7.72 3.00 21.99
C ASN A 3 -8.93 2.05 22.08
N TRP A 4 -10.10 2.53 21.67
CA TRP A 4 -11.32 1.72 21.62
C TRP A 4 -11.21 0.61 20.57
N ALA A 5 -10.80 0.97 19.35
CA ALA A 5 -10.64 0.01 18.25
C ALA A 5 -9.63 -1.12 18.58
N ASN A 6 -8.57 -0.81 19.33
CA ASN A 6 -7.53 -1.78 19.66
C ASN A 6 -7.99 -2.92 20.58
N GLN A 7 -9.14 -2.77 21.25
CA GLN A 7 -9.75 -3.83 22.07
C GLN A 7 -10.26 -5.00 21.21
N PHE A 8 -10.52 -4.77 19.93
CA PHE A 8 -10.96 -5.80 19.00
C PHE A 8 -9.76 -6.58 18.44
N ASN A 9 -9.99 -7.86 18.14
CA ASN A 9 -8.99 -8.71 17.49
C ASN A 9 -8.73 -8.27 16.05
N ILE A 10 -9.74 -7.75 15.37
CA ILE A 10 -9.64 -7.31 13.98
C ILE A 10 -10.22 -5.90 13.87
N PHE A 11 -9.44 -5.00 13.27
CA PHE A 11 -9.94 -3.69 12.85
C PHE A 11 -9.14 -3.16 11.67
N CYS A 12 -9.75 -2.27 10.89
CA CYS A 12 -9.12 -1.54 9.81
C CYS A 12 -9.52 -0.08 9.89
N LEU A 13 -8.58 0.78 10.29
CA LEU A 13 -8.69 2.23 10.13
C LEU A 13 -8.09 2.63 8.80
N LEU A 14 -8.79 3.46 8.03
CA LEU A 14 -8.34 4.10 6.82
C LEU A 14 -8.47 5.61 7.02
N ASP A 15 -7.41 6.37 6.76
CA ASP A 15 -7.35 7.81 7.03
C ASP A 15 -6.69 8.52 5.86
N ASN A 16 -7.38 9.53 5.33
CA ASN A 16 -6.85 10.36 4.25
C ASN A 16 -6.04 11.55 4.76
N HIS A 17 -5.94 11.75 6.07
CA HIS A 17 -5.28 12.89 6.71
C HIS A 17 -5.71 14.25 6.15
N GLN A 18 -7.01 14.41 5.87
CA GLN A 18 -7.64 15.64 5.38
C GLN A 18 -7.12 16.14 4.03
N TYR A 19 -6.52 15.25 3.22
CA TYR A 19 -6.14 15.63 1.87
C TYR A 19 -7.37 15.77 0.95
N ASN A 20 -7.45 16.92 0.29
CA ASN A 20 -8.50 17.20 -0.70
C ASN A 20 -8.02 16.80 -2.11
N PHE A 21 -8.44 15.63 -2.58
CA PHE A 21 -8.22 15.21 -3.98
C PHE A 21 -9.43 15.50 -4.85
N PHE A 22 -9.19 15.66 -6.16
CA PHE A 22 -10.25 15.61 -7.18
C PHE A 22 -11.08 14.33 -7.11
N TYR A 23 -10.46 13.22 -6.67
CA TYR A 23 -11.12 11.93 -6.44
C TYR A 23 -10.98 11.54 -4.97
N PRO A 24 -11.83 12.07 -4.07
CA PRO A 24 -11.66 11.88 -2.63
C PRO A 24 -11.81 10.39 -2.26
N ALA A 25 -10.95 9.91 -1.36
CA ALA A 25 -11.25 8.73 -0.56
C ALA A 25 -12.25 9.13 0.55
N PHE A 26 -12.69 8.18 1.39
CA PHE A 26 -13.26 8.58 2.67
C PHE A 26 -12.23 9.41 3.47
N GLU A 27 -12.73 10.39 4.23
CA GLU A 27 -11.87 11.19 5.11
C GLU A 27 -11.24 10.31 6.18
N CYS A 28 -12.07 9.65 6.99
CA CYS A 28 -11.62 8.60 7.88
C CYS A 28 -12.71 7.54 8.03
N LEU A 29 -12.34 6.27 7.89
CA LEU A 29 -13.25 5.13 7.91
C LEU A 29 -12.65 4.02 8.80
N LEU A 30 -13.45 3.51 9.73
CA LEU A 30 -13.06 2.47 10.66
C LEU A 30 -14.05 1.30 10.59
N GLY A 31 -13.56 0.10 10.30
CA GLY A 31 -14.30 -1.15 10.55
C GLY A 31 -13.69 -1.88 11.75
N VAL A 32 -14.51 -2.25 12.75
CA VAL A 32 -14.06 -3.00 13.95
C VAL A 32 -14.92 -4.22 14.20
N GLY A 33 -14.36 -5.20 14.92
CA GLY A 33 -15.04 -6.44 15.24
C GLY A 33 -15.22 -7.31 13.99
N THR A 34 -15.80 -8.50 14.13
CA THR A 34 -15.93 -9.42 13.00
C THR A 34 -17.19 -10.26 13.13
N LYS A 35 -18.18 -9.96 12.29
CA LYS A 35 -19.38 -10.81 12.14
C LYS A 35 -19.03 -12.09 11.39
N LYS A 36 -18.28 -11.95 10.30
CA LYS A 36 -17.76 -13.04 9.46
C LYS A 36 -16.44 -12.61 8.84
N SER A 37 -15.55 -13.55 8.57
CA SER A 37 -14.34 -13.31 7.82
C SER A 37 -14.01 -14.45 6.89
N ILE A 38 -13.17 -14.16 5.90
CA ILE A 38 -12.57 -15.12 5.00
C ILE A 38 -11.07 -14.90 4.96
N ILE A 39 -10.33 -16.00 5.02
CA ILE A 39 -8.88 -16.04 4.97
C ILE A 39 -8.50 -17.08 3.92
N ALA A 40 -7.66 -16.71 2.96
CA ALA A 40 -7.20 -17.64 1.94
C ALA A 40 -5.74 -17.38 1.58
N GLN A 41 -5.05 -18.44 1.15
CA GLN A 41 -3.78 -18.35 0.45
C GLN A 41 -4.03 -18.37 -1.06
N ALA A 42 -3.05 -17.95 -1.85
CA ALA A 42 -3.14 -18.01 -3.31
C ALA A 42 -3.46 -19.44 -3.80
N GLY A 43 -4.34 -19.55 -4.80
CA GLY A 43 -4.71 -20.80 -5.47
C GLY A 43 -6.21 -20.92 -5.71
N SER A 44 -7.03 -20.39 -4.80
CA SER A 44 -8.48 -20.26 -4.98
C SER A 44 -9.07 -19.06 -4.21
N ALA A 45 -8.22 -18.11 -3.80
CA ALA A 45 -8.59 -16.98 -2.98
C ALA A 45 -9.63 -16.09 -3.67
N PHE A 46 -9.49 -15.81 -4.97
CA PHE A 46 -10.45 -14.96 -5.68
C PHE A 46 -11.82 -15.62 -5.83
N GLU A 47 -11.88 -16.93 -6.08
CA GLU A 47 -13.15 -17.67 -6.16
C GLU A 47 -13.84 -17.71 -4.80
N GLN A 48 -13.08 -17.98 -3.75
CA GLN A 48 -13.55 -17.98 -2.37
C GLN A 48 -14.08 -16.60 -1.96
N LEU A 49 -13.35 -15.52 -2.29
CA LEU A 49 -13.78 -14.14 -2.00
C LEU A 49 -15.02 -13.75 -2.79
N LYS A 50 -15.13 -14.15 -4.06
CA LYS A 50 -16.30 -13.90 -4.89
C LYS A 50 -17.54 -14.56 -4.28
N LYS A 51 -17.42 -15.82 -3.86
CA LYS A 51 -18.49 -16.52 -3.14
C LYS A 51 -18.84 -15.81 -1.83
N PHE A 52 -17.84 -15.47 -1.01
CA PHE A 52 -18.05 -14.77 0.26
C PHE A 52 -18.76 -13.43 0.08
N SER A 53 -18.40 -12.65 -0.94
CA SER A 53 -19.06 -11.39 -1.27
C SER A 53 -20.50 -11.58 -1.75
N ASN A 54 -20.76 -12.59 -2.57
CA ASN A 54 -22.12 -12.87 -3.06
C ASN A 54 -23.05 -13.32 -1.92
N ASP A 55 -22.52 -14.14 -1.01
CA ASP A 55 -23.27 -14.65 0.14
C ASP A 55 -23.51 -13.54 1.20
N ASN A 56 -22.81 -12.40 1.10
CA ASN A 56 -22.86 -11.32 2.07
C ASN A 56 -22.78 -9.93 1.40
N GLN A 57 -23.93 -9.31 1.17
CA GLN A 57 -24.04 -7.94 0.64
C GLN A 57 -23.89 -6.89 1.76
N ASP A 58 -22.70 -6.82 2.36
CA ASP A 58 -22.38 -5.90 3.45
C ASP A 58 -21.04 -5.21 3.19
N TRP A 59 -20.61 -4.36 4.11
CA TRP A 59 -19.25 -3.82 4.12
C TRP A 59 -18.23 -4.94 4.23
N LEU A 60 -17.17 -4.85 3.42
CA LEU A 60 -16.00 -5.71 3.51
C LEU A 60 -14.77 -4.85 3.71
N PHE A 61 -13.97 -5.18 4.72
CA PHE A 61 -12.67 -4.57 4.95
C PHE A 61 -11.61 -5.65 4.88
N GLY A 62 -10.41 -5.30 4.42
CA GLY A 62 -9.37 -6.32 4.33
C GLY A 62 -8.22 -5.96 3.43
N HIS A 63 -7.54 -7.01 2.99
CA HIS A 63 -6.34 -6.89 2.19
C HIS A 63 -6.19 -7.97 1.13
N PHE A 64 -5.39 -7.61 0.14
CA PHE A 64 -4.78 -8.48 -0.85
C PHE A 64 -3.27 -8.44 -0.65
N GLY A 65 -2.65 -9.57 -0.29
CA GLY A 65 -1.20 -9.72 -0.27
C GLY A 65 -0.63 -9.80 -1.68
N TYR A 66 0.60 -9.32 -1.87
CA TYR A 66 1.32 -9.33 -3.14
C TYR A 66 1.39 -10.73 -3.76
N ASP A 67 1.52 -11.75 -2.92
CA ASP A 67 1.71 -13.14 -3.33
C ASP A 67 0.46 -13.80 -3.94
N LEU A 68 -0.71 -13.13 -3.90
CA LEU A 68 -1.85 -13.50 -4.75
C LEU A 68 -1.53 -13.46 -6.25
N LYS A 69 -0.42 -12.81 -6.65
CA LYS A 69 0.15 -12.94 -8.00
C LYS A 69 0.26 -14.41 -8.45
N ASN A 70 0.50 -15.34 -7.53
CA ASN A 70 0.67 -16.77 -7.81
C ASN A 70 -0.63 -17.45 -8.28
N GLU A 71 -1.80 -16.85 -8.03
CA GLU A 71 -3.09 -17.31 -8.55
C GLU A 71 -3.43 -16.70 -9.92
N ILE A 72 -2.75 -15.60 -10.28
CA ILE A 72 -2.99 -14.84 -11.53
C ILE A 72 -2.03 -15.32 -12.62
N GLU A 73 -0.78 -15.57 -12.25
CA GLU A 73 0.29 -16.01 -13.13
C GLU A 73 0.90 -17.30 -12.56
N ASN A 74 1.47 -18.15 -13.41
CA ASN A 74 2.15 -19.37 -12.98
C ASN A 74 3.49 -19.06 -12.28
N LEU A 75 3.41 -18.68 -11.00
CA LEU A 75 4.51 -18.24 -10.15
C LEU A 75 4.43 -18.90 -8.78
N GLN A 76 5.53 -18.83 -8.04
CA GLN A 76 5.65 -19.31 -6.66
C GLN A 76 6.32 -18.24 -5.80
N SER A 77 6.16 -18.36 -4.49
CA SER A 77 6.79 -17.48 -3.50
C SER A 77 7.31 -18.34 -2.35
N ASP A 78 8.63 -18.56 -2.31
CA ASP A 78 9.26 -19.54 -1.42
C ASP A 78 10.15 -18.89 -0.35
N HIS A 79 10.30 -17.56 -0.42
CA HIS A 79 11.08 -16.80 0.56
C HIS A 79 10.44 -16.78 1.95
N ILE A 80 11.27 -16.48 2.94
CA ILE A 80 10.84 -16.33 4.33
C ILE A 80 9.82 -15.19 4.50
N ASP A 81 8.83 -15.43 5.36
CA ASP A 81 7.87 -14.43 5.85
C ASP A 81 7.73 -14.58 7.37
N ASN A 82 8.30 -13.64 8.11
CA ASN A 82 8.22 -13.63 9.58
C ASN A 82 7.02 -12.81 10.11
N ILE A 83 6.32 -12.08 9.24
CA ILE A 83 5.12 -11.32 9.60
C ILE A 83 3.91 -12.24 9.52
N GLY A 84 3.75 -12.97 8.41
CA GLY A 84 2.77 -14.05 8.27
C GLY A 84 1.33 -13.59 8.09
N PHE A 85 1.08 -12.46 7.42
CA PHE A 85 -0.27 -12.20 6.89
C PHE A 85 -0.64 -13.29 5.88
N ALA A 86 -1.93 -13.63 5.79
CA ALA A 86 -2.38 -14.50 4.72
C ALA A 86 -2.28 -13.77 3.37
N ASP A 87 -2.24 -14.50 2.26
CA ASP A 87 -2.25 -13.85 0.95
C ASP A 87 -3.58 -13.07 0.72
N MET A 88 -4.67 -13.43 1.40
CA MET A 88 -5.92 -12.68 1.40
C MET A 88 -6.65 -12.78 2.74
N HIS A 89 -7.20 -11.66 3.21
CA HIS A 89 -8.16 -11.65 4.30
C HIS A 89 -9.20 -10.54 4.12
N PHE A 90 -10.48 -10.88 4.21
CA PHE A 90 -11.58 -9.91 4.28
C PHE A 90 -12.51 -10.23 5.44
N PHE A 91 -13.08 -9.20 6.07
CA PHE A 91 -14.04 -9.35 7.15
C PHE A 91 -15.20 -8.38 7.00
N ILE A 92 -16.35 -8.81 7.49
CA ILE A 92 -17.54 -7.98 7.70
C ILE A 92 -17.44 -7.45 9.14
N PRO A 93 -17.26 -6.13 9.33
CA PRO A 93 -17.14 -5.54 10.65
C PRO A 93 -18.45 -5.66 11.43
N GLU A 94 -18.35 -5.70 12.75
CA GLU A 94 -19.51 -5.53 13.63
C GLU A 94 -20.04 -4.10 13.54
N ILE A 95 -19.13 -3.13 13.49
CA ILE A 95 -19.42 -1.70 13.49
C ILE A 95 -18.56 -1.01 12.44
N VAL A 96 -19.18 -0.13 11.65
CA VAL A 96 -18.46 0.80 10.77
C VAL A 96 -18.63 2.22 11.29
N ILE A 97 -17.55 2.98 11.39
CA ILE A 97 -17.57 4.40 11.75
C ILE A 97 -16.98 5.18 10.60
N LYS A 98 -17.76 6.13 10.07
CA LYS A 98 -17.30 7.10 9.08
C LYS A 98 -17.19 8.46 9.76
N LEU A 99 -16.02 9.06 9.64
CA LEU A 99 -15.73 10.40 10.11
C LEU A 99 -15.52 11.31 8.90
N SER A 100 -16.14 12.48 8.97
CA SER A 100 -15.87 13.63 8.11
C SER A 100 -15.70 14.87 8.97
N LEU A 101 -15.21 15.96 8.38
CA LEU A 101 -14.98 17.25 9.04
C LEU A 101 -16.14 17.76 9.90
N HIS A 102 -17.38 17.41 9.57
CA HIS A 102 -18.59 17.94 10.22
C HIS A 102 -19.56 16.85 10.70
N GLU A 103 -19.30 15.58 10.42
CA GLU A 103 -20.24 14.50 10.68
C GLU A 103 -19.52 13.22 11.09
N VAL A 104 -20.08 12.55 12.10
CA VAL A 104 -19.75 11.16 12.48
C VAL A 104 -20.97 10.31 12.17
N THR A 105 -20.79 9.25 11.40
CA THR A 105 -21.83 8.26 11.12
C THR A 105 -21.39 6.90 11.68
N VAL A 106 -22.20 6.30 12.55
CA VAL A 106 -21.94 4.95 13.09
C VAL A 106 -22.96 3.98 12.51
N TYR A 107 -22.50 3.01 11.74
CA TYR A 107 -23.34 1.93 11.19
C TYR A 107 -23.38 0.78 12.19
N THR A 108 -24.41 0.78 13.05
CA THR A 108 -24.70 -0.23 14.08
C THR A 108 -26.15 -0.08 14.57
N ASP A 109 -26.67 -1.04 15.32
CA ASP A 109 -28.02 -0.98 15.91
C ASP A 109 -28.11 -0.05 17.15
N ASP A 110 -26.97 0.26 17.79
CA ASP A 110 -26.88 1.10 19.00
C ASP A 110 -25.74 2.14 18.90
N GLU A 111 -25.97 3.20 18.13
CA GLU A 111 -24.98 4.27 17.88
C GLU A 111 -24.55 4.99 19.17
N VAL A 112 -25.51 5.31 20.04
CA VAL A 112 -25.27 6.13 21.25
C VAL A 112 -24.32 5.41 22.19
N SER A 113 -24.54 4.12 22.48
CA SER A 113 -23.65 3.35 23.36
C SER A 113 -22.22 3.26 22.81
N ILE A 114 -22.07 3.15 21.48
CA ILE A 114 -20.74 3.08 20.85
C ILE A 114 -19.98 4.40 20.99
N LEU A 115 -20.65 5.53 20.77
CA LEU A 115 -20.04 6.85 20.94
C LEU A 115 -19.62 7.10 22.39
N GLU A 116 -20.45 6.74 23.37
CA GLU A 116 -20.11 6.82 24.80
C GLU A 116 -18.88 5.96 25.14
N LYS A 117 -18.83 4.72 24.64
CA LYS A 117 -17.66 3.83 24.82
C LYS A 117 -16.40 4.43 24.23
N ILE A 118 -16.47 5.06 23.05
CA ILE A 118 -15.33 5.73 22.43
C ILE A 118 -14.87 6.93 23.27
N GLN A 119 -15.80 7.76 23.73
CA GLN A 119 -15.50 8.96 24.53
C GLN A 119 -14.95 8.60 25.91
N SER A 120 -15.32 7.44 26.45
CA SER A 120 -14.79 6.94 27.74
C SER A 120 -13.34 6.46 27.67
N GLN A 121 -12.78 6.25 26.47
CA GLN A 121 -11.38 5.84 26.34
C GLN A 121 -10.42 6.99 26.64
N PRO A 122 -9.23 6.68 27.19
CA PRO A 122 -8.20 7.71 27.35
C PRO A 122 -7.84 8.34 25.99
N GLU A 123 -7.60 9.65 25.99
CA GLU A 123 -7.12 10.36 24.79
C GLU A 123 -5.68 9.99 24.43
N SER A 124 -4.87 9.69 25.45
CA SER A 124 -3.47 9.31 25.28
C SER A 124 -3.34 7.87 24.76
N LEU A 125 -2.50 7.67 23.74
CA LEU A 125 -2.18 6.34 23.23
C LEU A 125 -1.09 5.70 24.12
N PRO A 126 -1.03 4.35 24.21
CA PRO A 126 0.04 3.66 24.92
C PRO A 126 1.41 4.09 24.38
N GLY A 127 2.35 4.40 25.27
CA GLY A 127 3.63 5.04 24.94
C GLY A 127 4.60 4.22 24.06
N PRO A 128 5.78 4.79 23.76
CA PRO A 128 6.80 4.16 22.92
C PRO A 128 7.32 2.82 23.48
N PRO A 129 7.98 2.00 22.65
CA PRO A 129 8.77 0.88 23.14
C PRO A 129 9.79 1.33 24.20
N VAL A 130 10.03 0.49 25.21
CA VAL A 130 10.87 0.82 26.38
C VAL A 130 12.37 0.84 26.03
N ASN A 131 12.77 0.31 24.86
CA ASN A 131 14.17 0.15 24.44
C ASN A 131 14.41 0.65 23.01
N SER A 132 15.64 1.11 22.75
CA SER A 132 16.06 1.49 21.40
C SER A 132 16.07 0.29 20.44
N VAL A 133 15.39 0.43 19.30
CA VAL A 133 15.23 -0.65 18.32
C VAL A 133 16.37 -0.61 17.30
N LYS A 134 17.18 -1.65 17.26
CA LYS A 134 18.24 -1.80 16.24
C LYS A 134 17.70 -2.49 14.99
N ILE A 135 17.39 -1.69 13.98
CA ILE A 135 17.02 -2.17 12.64
C ILE A 135 18.22 -2.82 11.93
N LYS A 136 17.99 -3.99 11.33
CA LYS A 136 18.95 -4.75 10.52
C LYS A 136 18.48 -4.79 9.08
N SER A 137 19.41 -4.80 8.13
CA SER A 137 19.11 -5.10 6.72
C SER A 137 19.15 -6.62 6.51
N ARG A 138 18.19 -7.17 5.75
CA ARG A 138 18.18 -8.59 5.38
C ARG A 138 19.40 -8.97 4.53
N ILE A 139 19.81 -8.05 3.65
CA ILE A 139 20.94 -8.22 2.75
C ILE A 139 21.99 -7.14 2.97
N SER A 140 23.25 -7.47 2.66
CA SER A 140 24.33 -6.47 2.71
C SER A 140 24.21 -5.50 1.53
N ARG A 141 24.79 -4.30 1.69
CA ARG A 141 24.92 -3.32 0.60
C ARG A 141 25.57 -3.94 -0.65
N GLN A 142 26.62 -4.74 -0.47
CA GLN A 142 27.29 -5.42 -1.58
C GLN A 142 26.38 -6.40 -2.31
N GLN A 143 25.56 -7.15 -1.56
CA GLN A 143 24.58 -8.07 -2.16
C GLN A 143 23.54 -7.30 -2.97
N TYR A 144 22.99 -6.21 -2.41
CA TYR A 144 22.04 -5.35 -3.10
C TYR A 144 22.58 -4.82 -4.44
N ILE A 145 23.81 -4.28 -4.44
CA ILE A 145 24.47 -3.80 -5.66
C ILE A 145 24.67 -4.93 -6.68
N ASN A 146 25.13 -6.09 -6.23
CA ASN A 146 25.36 -7.25 -7.09
C ASN A 146 24.07 -7.72 -7.76
N ASP A 147 22.95 -7.72 -7.03
CA ASP A 147 21.65 -8.13 -7.57
C ASP A 147 21.12 -7.12 -8.59
N ILE A 148 21.27 -5.81 -8.35
CA ILE A 148 20.97 -4.79 -9.37
C ILE A 148 21.83 -5.00 -10.62
N LEU A 149 23.14 -5.28 -10.49
CA LEU A 149 24.00 -5.52 -11.65
C LEU A 149 23.53 -6.74 -12.47
N LYS A 150 23.02 -7.80 -11.83
CA LYS A 150 22.42 -8.95 -12.53
C LYS A 150 21.10 -8.59 -13.20
N ILE A 151 20.25 -7.83 -12.51
CA ILE A 151 18.99 -7.30 -13.05
C ILE A 151 19.26 -6.44 -14.29
N LYS A 152 20.26 -5.57 -14.26
CA LYS A 152 20.63 -4.75 -15.42
C LYS A 152 21.05 -5.60 -16.62
N LYS A 153 21.65 -6.78 -16.42
CA LYS A 153 21.93 -7.73 -17.52
C LYS A 153 20.65 -8.31 -18.13
N HIS A 154 19.59 -8.52 -17.35
CA HIS A 154 18.28 -8.87 -17.89
C HIS A 154 17.71 -7.74 -18.75
N ILE A 155 17.80 -6.50 -18.26
CA ILE A 155 17.35 -5.31 -19.00
C ILE A 155 18.12 -5.15 -20.32
N SER A 156 19.45 -5.26 -20.30
CA SER A 156 20.28 -5.14 -21.50
C SER A 156 20.03 -6.23 -22.55
N ARG A 157 19.54 -7.40 -22.15
CA ARG A 157 19.15 -8.50 -23.07
C ARG A 157 17.72 -8.37 -23.58
N GLY A 158 16.95 -7.41 -23.09
CA GLY A 158 15.55 -7.22 -23.46
C GLY A 158 14.58 -8.15 -22.71
N ASP A 159 14.99 -8.77 -21.60
CA ASP A 159 14.09 -9.60 -20.79
C ASP A 159 13.00 -8.73 -20.11
N CYS A 160 13.35 -7.50 -19.72
CA CYS A 160 12.46 -6.51 -19.13
C CYS A 160 12.99 -5.08 -19.37
N TYR A 161 12.14 -4.06 -19.17
CA TYR A 161 12.48 -2.65 -19.31
C TYR A 161 12.65 -1.95 -17.95
N GLU A 162 11.84 -2.36 -16.99
CA GLU A 162 11.81 -1.83 -15.63
C GLU A 162 11.45 -2.96 -14.66
N ILE A 163 12.03 -2.92 -13.46
CA ILE A 163 11.70 -3.82 -12.35
C ILE A 163 11.83 -3.06 -11.03
N ASN A 164 10.81 -3.14 -10.19
CA ASN A 164 10.83 -2.61 -8.84
C ASN A 164 11.48 -3.66 -7.92
N TYR A 165 12.72 -3.41 -7.53
CA TYR A 165 13.49 -4.30 -6.65
C TYR A 165 13.45 -3.80 -5.21
N CYS A 166 13.04 -4.66 -4.28
CA CYS A 166 12.84 -4.34 -2.88
C CYS A 166 13.77 -5.14 -1.95
N GLN A 167 14.02 -4.60 -0.76
CA GLN A 167 14.73 -5.25 0.31
C GLN A 167 14.01 -5.05 1.65
N GLU A 168 14.09 -6.05 2.52
CA GLU A 168 13.54 -6.03 3.88
C GLU A 168 14.56 -5.44 4.87
N PHE A 169 14.07 -4.57 5.74
CA PHE A 169 14.71 -4.14 6.97
C PHE A 169 13.86 -4.62 8.15
N PHE A 170 14.48 -5.13 9.21
CA PHE A 170 13.76 -5.77 10.29
C PHE A 170 14.41 -5.59 11.66
N ALA A 171 13.61 -5.79 12.70
CA ALA A 171 14.05 -5.99 14.07
C ALA A 171 13.24 -7.12 14.71
N GLY A 172 13.93 -8.05 15.37
CA GLY A 172 13.31 -9.15 16.09
C GLY A 172 13.52 -9.02 17.60
N ASN A 173 12.69 -9.71 18.37
CA ASN A 173 12.64 -9.66 19.83
C ASN A 173 12.38 -8.23 20.35
N ILE A 174 11.44 -7.52 19.73
CA ILE A 174 11.02 -6.19 20.17
C ILE A 174 9.54 -6.17 20.54
N ASP A 175 9.19 -5.32 21.50
CA ASP A 175 7.82 -5.00 21.86
C ASP A 175 7.58 -3.53 21.50
N VAL A 176 6.58 -3.26 20.66
CA VAL A 176 6.22 -1.91 20.20
C VAL A 176 4.71 -1.73 20.25
N SER A 177 4.24 -0.53 20.62
CA SER A 177 2.84 -0.14 20.52
C SER A 177 2.49 0.25 19.07
N PRO A 178 1.66 -0.53 18.34
CA PRO A 178 1.31 -0.21 16.95
C PRO A 178 0.50 1.08 16.82
N LEU A 179 -0.33 1.40 17.83
CA LEU A 179 -1.10 2.64 17.90
C LEU A 179 -0.19 3.87 18.01
N TRP A 180 0.82 3.80 18.88
CA TRP A 180 1.82 4.85 18.99
C TRP A 180 2.62 4.99 17.70
N LEU A 181 3.04 3.87 17.11
CA LEU A 181 3.79 3.89 15.87
C LEU A 181 2.98 4.53 14.73
N TYR A 182 1.68 4.22 14.65
CA TYR A 182 0.76 4.88 13.72
C TYR A 182 0.70 6.39 13.96
N GLN A 183 0.51 6.83 15.21
CA GLN A 183 0.46 8.25 15.53
C GLN A 183 1.75 8.98 15.15
N GLN A 184 2.92 8.42 15.50
CA GLN A 184 4.21 9.03 15.13
C GLN A 184 4.39 9.08 13.62
N LEU A 185 3.99 8.01 12.91
CA LEU A 185 4.11 7.95 11.47
C LEU A 185 3.17 8.95 10.78
N SER A 186 1.93 9.08 11.23
CA SER A 186 0.96 10.05 10.73
C SER A 186 1.41 11.49 10.97
N LEU A 187 2.09 11.78 12.08
CA LEU A 187 2.67 13.11 12.32
C LEU A 187 3.83 13.44 11.37
N VAL A 188 4.68 12.44 11.07
CA VAL A 188 5.88 12.64 10.26
C VAL A 188 5.57 12.57 8.76
N SER A 189 4.66 11.70 8.35
CA SER A 189 4.33 11.41 6.95
C SER A 189 2.82 11.22 6.78
N PRO A 190 1.99 12.27 6.99
CA PRO A 190 0.55 12.17 6.78
C PRO A 190 0.31 11.98 5.29
N ASN A 191 -0.08 10.77 4.90
CA ASN A 191 -0.33 10.39 3.52
C ASN A 191 -1.81 10.05 3.29
N PRO A 192 -2.32 10.23 2.07
CA PRO A 192 -3.75 10.18 1.76
C PRO A 192 -4.42 8.82 1.74
N PHE A 193 -3.63 7.74 1.77
CA PHE A 193 -4.15 6.36 1.77
C PHE A 193 -3.56 5.58 2.95
N ALA A 194 -3.44 6.25 4.09
CA ALA A 194 -2.91 5.65 5.30
C ALA A 194 -3.90 4.65 5.90
N ALA A 195 -3.36 3.65 6.60
CA ALA A 195 -4.16 2.66 7.28
C ALA A 195 -3.48 2.20 8.58
N LEU A 196 -4.30 1.90 9.60
CA LEU A 196 -3.90 1.07 10.73
C LEU A 196 -4.76 -0.17 10.72
N TYR A 197 -4.14 -1.30 10.41
CA TYR A 197 -4.82 -2.56 10.19
C TYR A 197 -4.32 -3.62 11.17
N LYS A 198 -5.24 -4.27 11.88
CA LYS A 198 -4.97 -5.35 12.83
C LYS A 198 -5.73 -6.61 12.44
N VAL A 199 -5.03 -7.73 12.44
CA VAL A 199 -5.60 -9.09 12.34
C VAL A 199 -4.98 -9.94 13.43
N ASN A 200 -5.70 -10.12 14.52
CA ASN A 200 -5.24 -10.79 15.73
C ASN A 200 -3.95 -10.14 16.27
N ASP A 201 -2.83 -10.85 16.13
CA ASP A 201 -1.48 -10.49 16.57
C ASP A 201 -0.65 -9.76 15.50
N LYS A 202 -1.21 -9.57 14.30
CA LYS A 202 -0.52 -8.96 13.15
C LYS A 202 -1.05 -7.56 12.88
N PHE A 203 -0.12 -6.62 12.74
CA PHE A 203 -0.39 -5.21 12.49
C PHE A 203 0.29 -4.74 11.21
N CYS A 204 -0.42 -3.92 10.45
CA CYS A 204 0.14 -3.12 9.36
C CYS A 204 -0.13 -1.64 9.67
N VAL A 205 0.94 -0.88 9.90
CA VAL A 205 0.95 0.57 10.09
C VAL A 205 1.36 1.19 8.76
N CYS A 206 0.38 1.56 7.95
CA CYS A 206 0.55 1.98 6.57
C CYS A 206 0.47 3.50 6.43
N ALA A 207 1.50 4.12 5.87
CA ALA A 207 1.46 5.52 5.43
C ALA A 207 1.57 5.58 3.90
N SER A 208 0.66 4.91 3.20
CA SER A 208 0.70 4.88 1.73
C SER A 208 0.26 6.21 1.12
N PRO A 209 1.04 6.76 0.17
CA PRO A 209 0.63 7.89 -0.63
C PRO A 209 -0.09 7.47 -1.92
N GLU A 210 -0.18 6.18 -2.22
CA GLU A 210 -0.58 5.67 -3.52
C GLU A 210 -1.91 4.91 -3.48
N ARG A 211 -2.83 5.29 -4.37
CA ARG A 211 -4.05 4.54 -4.63
C ARG A 211 -3.79 3.50 -5.70
N TYR A 212 -4.07 2.24 -5.37
CA TYR A 212 -4.04 1.16 -6.33
C TYR A 212 -5.20 1.30 -7.31
N LEU A 213 -6.43 1.16 -6.81
CA LEU A 213 -7.62 1.11 -7.65
C LEU A 213 -8.84 1.52 -6.83
N LYS A 214 -9.66 2.39 -7.42
CA LYS A 214 -10.95 2.80 -6.89
C LYS A 214 -12.03 2.55 -7.92
N LYS A 215 -13.18 2.05 -7.45
CA LYS A 215 -14.43 1.93 -8.21
C LYS A 215 -15.52 2.79 -7.60
N GLN A 216 -16.18 3.57 -8.43
CA GLN A 216 -17.39 4.31 -8.06
C GLN A 216 -18.44 4.17 -9.16
N GLY A 217 -19.54 3.48 -8.87
CA GLY A 217 -20.48 3.00 -9.89
C GLY A 217 -19.74 2.18 -10.94
N SER A 218 -19.81 2.60 -12.21
CA SER A 218 -19.09 1.96 -13.31
C SER A 218 -17.70 2.52 -13.57
N LYS A 219 -17.29 3.62 -12.92
CA LYS A 219 -15.99 4.26 -13.17
C LYS A 219 -14.90 3.61 -12.31
N LEU A 220 -13.85 3.13 -12.96
CA LEU A 220 -12.58 2.78 -12.32
C LEU A 220 -11.56 3.88 -12.50
N LEU A 221 -10.70 4.03 -11.49
CA LEU A 221 -9.51 4.87 -11.58
C LEU A 221 -8.35 4.27 -10.79
N SER A 222 -7.14 4.46 -11.29
CA SER A 222 -5.87 4.12 -10.65
C SER A 222 -4.96 5.33 -10.70
N GLN A 223 -4.16 5.52 -9.65
CA GLN A 223 -3.29 6.70 -9.51
C GLN A 223 -1.84 6.29 -9.24
N PRO A 224 -1.15 5.70 -10.24
CA PRO A 224 0.23 5.27 -10.07
C PRO A 224 1.15 6.46 -9.74
N ILE A 225 2.10 6.19 -8.84
CA ILE A 225 3.15 7.14 -8.47
C ILE A 225 4.50 6.61 -8.95
N LYS A 226 5.26 7.47 -9.64
CA LYS A 226 6.68 7.22 -9.93
C LYS A 226 7.45 8.52 -9.85
N GLY A 227 8.62 8.42 -9.24
CA GLY A 227 9.51 9.53 -8.99
C GLY A 227 9.20 10.30 -7.73
N THR A 228 10.25 10.81 -7.11
CA THR A 228 10.16 11.56 -5.85
C THR A 228 11.28 12.59 -5.80
N SER A 229 10.96 13.83 -5.43
CA SER A 229 11.95 14.86 -5.11
C SER A 229 11.82 15.29 -3.66
N LYS A 230 12.94 15.45 -2.97
CA LYS A 230 12.95 15.93 -1.58
C LYS A 230 12.42 17.37 -1.49
N ARG A 231 11.62 17.67 -0.47
CA ARG A 231 11.25 19.05 -0.11
C ARG A 231 12.41 19.77 0.54
N ASP A 232 12.55 21.06 0.25
CA ASP A 232 13.33 21.97 1.09
C ASP A 232 12.38 22.75 2.01
N LEU A 233 12.36 22.38 3.28
CA LEU A 233 11.47 22.99 4.28
C LEU A 233 12.00 24.32 4.82
N GLN A 234 13.27 24.64 4.55
CA GLN A 234 13.93 25.84 5.07
C GLN A 234 14.04 26.93 4.01
N ASN A 235 14.02 26.57 2.73
CA ASN A 235 14.18 27.51 1.63
C ASN A 235 13.19 27.25 0.48
N SER A 236 12.14 28.07 0.41
CA SER A 236 11.09 27.97 -0.61
C SER A 236 11.59 28.15 -2.04
N LEU A 237 12.64 28.95 -2.28
CA LEU A 237 13.22 29.13 -3.61
C LEU A 237 13.95 27.88 -4.08
N ILE A 238 14.66 27.20 -3.18
CA ILE A 238 15.30 25.92 -3.46
C ILE A 238 14.24 24.83 -3.65
N ASP A 239 13.19 24.81 -2.82
CA ASP A 239 12.09 23.85 -2.94
C ASP A 239 11.40 23.94 -4.32
N GLU A 240 11.09 25.16 -4.76
CA GLU A 240 10.50 25.41 -6.08
C GLU A 240 11.48 25.07 -7.23
N LYS A 241 12.77 25.32 -7.05
CA LYS A 241 13.79 24.91 -8.02
C LYS A 241 13.86 23.39 -8.14
N ASN A 242 13.84 22.67 -7.01
CA ASN A 242 13.84 21.22 -6.97
C ASN A 242 12.58 20.66 -7.63
N LYS A 243 11.41 21.24 -7.33
CA LYS A 243 10.13 20.90 -7.96
C LYS A 243 10.17 21.07 -9.48
N LYS A 244 10.67 22.21 -9.97
CA LYS A 244 10.79 22.48 -11.42
C LYS A 244 11.78 21.54 -12.10
N TYR A 245 12.91 21.24 -11.46
CA TYR A 245 13.88 20.27 -11.97
C TYR A 245 13.28 18.86 -12.04
N PHE A 246 12.58 18.44 -10.99
CA PHE A 246 11.88 17.17 -10.94
C PHE A 246 10.81 17.06 -12.04
N GLN A 247 10.02 18.12 -12.22
CA GLN A 247 9.01 18.21 -13.27
C GLN A 247 9.60 18.12 -14.70
N THR A 248 10.86 18.52 -14.91
CA THR A 248 11.53 18.44 -16.23
C THR A 248 12.44 17.23 -16.38
N SER A 249 12.61 16.40 -15.35
CA SER A 249 13.48 15.23 -15.39
C SER A 249 12.98 14.19 -16.38
N GLN A 250 13.77 13.93 -17.42
CA GLN A 250 13.42 12.97 -18.47
C GLN A 250 13.34 11.54 -17.93
N LYS A 251 14.18 11.18 -16.94
CA LYS A 251 14.15 9.87 -16.26
C LYS A 251 12.79 9.67 -15.59
N GLU A 252 12.41 10.59 -14.71
CA GLU A 252 11.20 10.49 -13.89
C GLU A 252 9.94 10.47 -14.76
N LYS A 253 9.90 11.31 -15.82
CA LYS A 253 8.83 11.26 -16.82
C LYS A 253 8.74 9.91 -17.52
N SER A 254 9.87 9.36 -17.96
CA SER A 254 9.89 8.08 -18.69
C SER A 254 9.42 6.92 -17.81
N GLU A 255 9.82 6.89 -16.53
CA GLU A 255 9.36 5.89 -15.57
C GLU A 255 7.86 6.00 -15.31
N ASN A 256 7.35 7.22 -15.11
CA ASN A 256 5.93 7.42 -14.87
C ASN A 256 5.07 7.04 -16.11
N VAL A 257 5.47 7.46 -17.31
CA VAL A 257 4.78 7.08 -18.56
C VAL A 257 4.75 5.56 -18.75
N THR A 258 5.86 4.87 -18.45
CA THR A 258 5.92 3.41 -18.53
C THR A 258 4.89 2.75 -17.61
N VAL A 259 4.74 3.24 -16.38
CA VAL A 259 3.72 2.71 -15.45
C VAL A 259 2.30 3.09 -15.87
N VAL A 260 2.09 4.29 -16.41
CA VAL A 260 0.78 4.68 -16.96
C VAL A 260 0.36 3.71 -18.05
N ASP A 261 1.26 3.33 -18.96
CA ASP A 261 0.93 2.37 -20.02
C ASP A 261 0.67 0.95 -19.49
N LEU A 262 1.39 0.51 -18.45
CA LEU A 262 1.08 -0.75 -17.75
C LEU A 262 -0.32 -0.73 -17.15
N VAL A 263 -0.67 0.34 -16.44
CA VAL A 263 -2.00 0.50 -15.82
C VAL A 263 -3.10 0.58 -16.88
N ARG A 264 -2.87 1.30 -17.98
CA ARG A 264 -3.81 1.32 -19.13
C ARG A 264 -4.03 -0.07 -19.68
N ASN A 265 -2.96 -0.85 -19.87
CA ASN A 265 -3.06 -2.23 -20.34
C ASN A 265 -3.85 -3.11 -19.37
N ASP A 266 -3.68 -2.94 -18.06
CA ASP A 266 -4.46 -3.66 -17.06
C ASP A 266 -5.96 -3.28 -17.11
N LEU A 267 -6.28 -1.98 -17.19
CA LEU A 267 -7.67 -1.51 -17.31
C LEU A 267 -8.32 -1.95 -18.62
N HIS A 268 -7.59 -2.03 -19.74
CA HIS A 268 -8.14 -2.50 -21.02
C HIS A 268 -8.69 -3.93 -20.98
N LYS A 269 -8.25 -4.76 -20.02
CA LYS A 269 -8.75 -6.14 -19.86
C LYS A 269 -10.20 -6.20 -19.39
N ILE A 270 -10.67 -5.17 -18.69
CA ILE A 270 -11.96 -5.17 -17.97
C ILE A 270 -12.84 -3.96 -18.27
N CYS A 271 -12.28 -2.88 -18.83
CA CYS A 271 -13.03 -1.68 -19.20
C CYS A 271 -13.62 -1.80 -20.61
N LYS A 272 -14.73 -1.09 -20.83
CA LYS A 272 -15.35 -0.88 -22.14
C LYS A 272 -14.31 -0.40 -23.14
N ARG A 273 -14.32 -0.98 -24.34
CA ARG A 273 -13.42 -0.59 -25.42
C ARG A 273 -13.52 0.92 -25.68
N GLY A 274 -12.36 1.59 -25.69
CA GLY A 274 -12.27 3.03 -25.92
C GLY A 274 -12.62 3.93 -24.71
N SER A 275 -13.00 3.35 -23.56
CA SER A 275 -13.28 4.14 -22.34
C SER A 275 -12.05 4.45 -21.50
N VAL A 276 -10.95 3.72 -21.70
CA VAL A 276 -9.71 3.90 -20.93
C VAL A 276 -9.01 5.17 -21.39
N GLN A 277 -8.80 6.11 -20.47
CA GLN A 277 -8.17 7.40 -20.72
C GLN A 277 -7.21 7.80 -19.60
N VAL A 278 -6.32 8.73 -19.89
CA VAL A 278 -5.43 9.35 -18.91
C VAL A 278 -6.02 10.70 -18.53
N ASP A 279 -6.68 10.77 -17.37
CA ASP A 279 -7.34 11.98 -16.87
C ASP A 279 -6.30 13.07 -16.51
N GLU A 280 -5.15 12.64 -15.98
CA GLU A 280 -4.02 13.51 -15.65
C GLU A 280 -2.71 12.76 -15.87
N LEU A 281 -1.74 13.41 -16.52
CA LEU A 281 -0.43 12.82 -16.81
C LEU A 281 0.67 13.69 -16.19
N LEU A 282 1.54 13.07 -15.37
CA LEU A 282 2.71 13.70 -14.75
C LEU A 282 2.37 14.89 -13.82
N GLY A 283 1.23 14.81 -13.11
CA GLY A 283 0.82 15.81 -12.13
C GLY A 283 1.79 15.86 -10.96
N ILE A 284 2.24 17.05 -10.57
CA ILE A 284 3.21 17.23 -9.46
C ILE A 284 2.48 17.67 -8.20
N TYR A 285 2.50 16.80 -7.20
CA TYR A 285 1.85 17.00 -5.92
C TYR A 285 2.89 17.14 -4.80
N SER A 286 2.73 18.15 -3.95
CA SER A 286 3.65 18.46 -2.86
C SER A 286 3.10 17.91 -1.54
N PHE A 287 3.78 16.92 -0.97
CA PHE A 287 3.52 16.38 0.36
C PHE A 287 4.49 17.01 1.38
N PRO A 288 4.27 16.84 2.71
CA PRO A 288 5.11 17.47 3.72
C PRO A 288 6.61 17.21 3.57
N GLN A 289 7.02 16.01 3.13
CA GLN A 289 8.44 15.68 3.02
C GLN A 289 8.97 15.61 1.58
N VAL A 290 8.09 15.38 0.60
CA VAL A 290 8.48 15.12 -0.79
C VAL A 290 7.50 15.72 -1.79
N HIS A 291 8.00 16.07 -2.97
CA HIS A 291 7.18 16.20 -4.19
C HIS A 291 7.07 14.83 -4.85
N GLN A 292 5.88 14.48 -5.33
CA GLN A 292 5.62 13.24 -6.07
C GLN A 292 4.97 13.53 -7.41
N MET A 293 5.22 12.65 -8.36
CA MET A 293 4.61 12.70 -9.69
C MET A 293 3.57 11.60 -9.80
N ILE A 294 2.31 12.02 -9.96
CA ILE A 294 1.13 11.19 -9.95
C ILE A 294 0.43 11.34 -11.30
N SER A 295 0.02 10.23 -11.88
CA SER A 295 -0.84 10.21 -13.07
C SER A 295 -2.14 9.52 -12.71
N THR A 296 -3.25 9.93 -13.33
CA THR A 296 -4.56 9.32 -13.13
C THR A 296 -5.01 8.65 -14.42
N VAL A 297 -5.25 7.34 -14.36
CA VAL A 297 -5.82 6.57 -15.46
C VAL A 297 -7.20 6.11 -15.05
N SER A 298 -8.21 6.33 -15.88
CA SER A 298 -9.58 5.92 -15.60
C SER A 298 -10.21 5.16 -16.77
N GLY A 299 -11.30 4.46 -16.50
CA GLY A 299 -12.09 3.75 -17.50
C GLY A 299 -13.46 3.36 -16.97
N ILE A 300 -14.33 2.88 -17.86
CA ILE A 300 -15.68 2.44 -17.51
C ILE A 300 -15.74 0.92 -17.58
N VAL A 301 -16.15 0.27 -16.50
CA VAL A 301 -16.33 -1.19 -16.44
C VAL A 301 -17.70 -1.57 -16.99
N GLU A 302 -17.78 -2.77 -17.59
CA GLU A 302 -19.06 -3.37 -17.91
C GLU A 302 -19.88 -3.69 -16.65
N ILE A 303 -21.20 -3.55 -16.73
CA ILE A 303 -22.09 -3.62 -15.57
C ILE A 303 -22.06 -5.01 -14.88
N ASP A 304 -21.78 -6.06 -15.64
CA ASP A 304 -21.86 -7.46 -15.18
C ASP A 304 -20.53 -8.01 -14.62
N ILE A 305 -19.45 -7.20 -14.60
CA ILE A 305 -18.16 -7.66 -14.08
C ILE A 305 -18.16 -7.55 -12.56
N HIS A 306 -17.98 -8.68 -11.88
CA HIS A 306 -17.88 -8.72 -10.43
C HIS A 306 -16.62 -8.00 -9.95
N TRP A 307 -16.70 -7.28 -8.83
CA TRP A 307 -15.59 -6.45 -8.34
C TRP A 307 -14.31 -7.26 -8.06
N THR A 308 -14.43 -8.53 -7.64
CA THR A 308 -13.28 -9.43 -7.46
C THR A 308 -12.57 -9.75 -8.78
N ASP A 309 -13.32 -9.85 -9.89
CA ASP A 309 -12.75 -10.13 -11.21
C ASP A 309 -11.98 -8.91 -11.73
N ILE A 310 -12.44 -7.70 -11.38
CA ILE A 310 -11.71 -6.45 -11.64
C ILE A 310 -10.34 -6.52 -10.95
N ILE A 311 -10.30 -6.80 -9.64
CA ILE A 311 -9.05 -6.89 -8.89
C ILE A 311 -8.15 -7.97 -9.50
N LYS A 312 -8.68 -9.17 -9.76
CA LYS A 312 -7.92 -10.29 -10.37
C LYS A 312 -7.27 -9.90 -11.70
N ALA A 313 -7.94 -9.11 -12.54
CA ALA A 313 -7.41 -8.71 -13.84
C ALA A 313 -6.30 -7.64 -13.75
N THR A 314 -6.32 -6.83 -12.69
CA THR A 314 -5.42 -5.68 -12.51
C THR A 314 -4.31 -5.89 -11.49
N PHE A 315 -4.30 -7.02 -10.76
CA PHE A 315 -3.36 -7.28 -9.67
C PHE A 315 -2.12 -8.07 -10.13
N PRO A 316 -0.95 -7.90 -9.49
CA PRO A 316 -0.59 -6.79 -8.61
C PRO A 316 -0.32 -5.50 -9.39
N MET A 317 -0.13 -4.39 -8.67
CA MET A 317 0.02 -3.05 -9.24
C MET A 317 1.25 -2.94 -10.13
N GLY A 318 1.11 -2.26 -11.28
CA GLY A 318 2.22 -2.02 -12.20
C GLY A 318 3.39 -1.26 -11.57
N SER A 319 3.09 -0.27 -10.70
CA SER A 319 4.09 0.58 -10.03
C SER A 319 5.06 -0.20 -9.13
N MET A 320 4.62 -1.33 -8.58
CA MET A 320 5.40 -2.17 -7.68
C MET A 320 5.88 -3.48 -8.32
N THR A 321 5.72 -3.62 -9.63
CA THR A 321 6.26 -4.75 -10.40
C THR A 321 7.24 -4.25 -11.46
N GLY A 322 6.78 -4.01 -12.68
CA GLY A 322 7.57 -3.58 -13.83
C GLY A 322 7.08 -4.20 -15.12
N ALA A 323 7.81 -3.98 -16.22
CA ALA A 323 7.40 -4.38 -17.57
C ALA A 323 8.43 -5.30 -18.25
N PRO A 324 8.02 -6.43 -18.88
CA PRO A 324 6.69 -7.07 -18.83
C PRO A 324 6.39 -7.73 -17.46
N LYS A 325 5.15 -7.62 -16.99
CA LYS A 325 4.77 -7.98 -15.60
C LYS A 325 5.13 -9.41 -15.18
N ASN A 326 4.74 -10.44 -15.94
CA ASN A 326 5.04 -11.84 -15.60
C ASN A 326 6.55 -12.08 -15.48
N LYS A 327 7.33 -11.66 -16.48
CA LYS A 327 8.79 -11.85 -16.47
C LYS A 327 9.44 -11.12 -15.29
N VAL A 328 9.00 -9.90 -15.01
CA VAL A 328 9.52 -9.12 -13.89
C VAL A 328 9.20 -9.78 -12.54
N MET A 329 8.01 -10.34 -12.34
CA MET A 329 7.67 -11.04 -11.10
C MET A 329 8.51 -12.31 -10.89
N GLN A 330 8.89 -13.03 -11.96
CA GLN A 330 9.86 -14.13 -11.85
C GLN A 330 11.24 -13.65 -11.40
N LEU A 331 11.69 -12.48 -11.88
CA LEU A 331 12.97 -11.90 -11.51
C LEU A 331 12.96 -11.34 -10.09
N ILE A 332 11.83 -10.75 -9.65
CA ILE A 332 11.61 -10.33 -8.27
C ILE A 332 11.79 -11.52 -7.34
N GLU A 333 11.07 -12.63 -7.59
CA GLU A 333 11.21 -13.85 -6.78
C GLU A 333 12.64 -14.41 -6.81
N LYS A 334 13.33 -14.30 -7.95
CA LYS A 334 14.72 -14.79 -8.06
C LYS A 334 15.74 -13.97 -7.26
N TYR A 335 15.56 -12.66 -7.16
CA TYR A 335 16.58 -11.74 -6.65
C TYR A 335 16.26 -11.14 -5.28
N GLU A 336 14.99 -11.06 -4.89
CA GLU A 336 14.62 -10.70 -3.52
C GLU A 336 14.92 -11.86 -2.57
N HIS A 337 14.98 -11.56 -1.26
CA HIS A 337 15.40 -12.53 -0.22
C HIS A 337 14.35 -12.65 0.90
N THR A 338 13.15 -12.14 0.67
CA THR A 338 12.03 -12.12 1.62
C THR A 338 10.75 -12.08 0.82
N LYS A 339 9.75 -12.86 1.24
CA LYS A 339 8.42 -12.83 0.66
C LYS A 339 7.81 -11.46 0.95
N ARG A 340 7.20 -10.82 -0.05
CA ARG A 340 6.60 -9.49 0.15
C ARG A 340 5.39 -9.56 1.07
N GLY A 341 4.59 -10.62 1.00
CA GLY A 341 3.41 -10.78 1.85
C GLY A 341 2.43 -9.62 1.62
N LEU A 342 2.07 -8.93 2.69
CA LEU A 342 1.21 -7.74 2.58
C LEU A 342 1.93 -6.50 2.01
N PHE A 343 3.27 -6.42 2.11
CA PHE A 343 4.01 -5.35 1.44
C PHE A 343 3.81 -5.44 -0.07
N SER A 344 3.65 -4.30 -0.74
CA SER A 344 3.30 -4.24 -2.17
C SER A 344 1.94 -4.90 -2.52
N GLY A 345 1.13 -5.23 -1.51
CA GLY A 345 -0.26 -5.61 -1.65
C GLY A 345 -1.19 -4.40 -1.63
N ALA A 346 -2.44 -4.61 -1.21
CA ALA A 346 -3.47 -3.59 -1.06
C ALA A 346 -4.26 -3.77 0.24
N ILE A 347 -4.60 -2.66 0.90
CA ILE A 347 -5.57 -2.59 1.99
C ILE A 347 -6.69 -1.63 1.57
N GLY A 348 -7.92 -1.95 1.96
CA GLY A 348 -9.06 -1.10 1.63
C GLY A 348 -10.39 -1.68 2.06
N TYR A 349 -11.44 -1.23 1.39
CA TYR A 349 -12.81 -1.62 1.68
C TYR A 349 -13.62 -1.84 0.40
N VAL A 350 -14.73 -2.56 0.54
CA VAL A 350 -15.83 -2.65 -0.42
C VAL A 350 -17.11 -2.28 0.32
N THR A 351 -17.93 -1.43 -0.28
CA THR A 351 -19.24 -1.03 0.25
C THR A 351 -20.29 -2.09 -0.08
N PRO A 352 -21.46 -2.08 0.60
CA PRO A 352 -22.59 -2.94 0.23
C PRO A 352 -23.04 -2.77 -1.24
N GLY A 353 -22.75 -1.63 -1.86
CA GLY A 353 -23.01 -1.36 -3.28
C GLY A 353 -21.89 -1.81 -4.24
N HIS A 354 -20.91 -2.58 -3.75
CA HIS A 354 -19.75 -3.05 -4.52
C HIS A 354 -18.87 -1.95 -5.12
N ASP A 355 -18.89 -0.74 -4.53
CA ASP A 355 -17.86 0.27 -4.75
C ASP A 355 -16.71 0.02 -3.79
N PHE A 356 -15.49 0.36 -4.19
CA PHE A 356 -14.30 0.04 -3.40
C PHE A 356 -13.20 1.07 -3.60
N ASP A 357 -12.28 1.12 -2.65
CA ASP A 357 -11.04 1.89 -2.76
C ASP A 357 -9.92 1.12 -2.04
N PHE A 358 -8.86 0.83 -2.79
CA PHE A 358 -7.70 0.09 -2.31
C PHE A 358 -6.42 0.90 -2.51
N ASN A 359 -5.56 0.90 -1.49
CA ASN A 359 -4.24 1.52 -1.55
C ASN A 359 -3.19 0.56 -2.13
N VAL A 360 -1.97 1.05 -2.31
CA VAL A 360 -0.77 0.21 -2.45
C VAL A 360 -0.07 0.18 -1.10
N VAL A 361 0.19 -1.00 -0.53
CA VAL A 361 0.84 -1.10 0.80
C VAL A 361 2.34 -0.88 0.67
N ILE A 362 2.73 0.39 0.69
CA ILE A 362 4.11 0.90 0.71
C ILE A 362 4.27 1.91 1.83
N ARG A 363 5.51 2.27 2.19
CA ARG A 363 5.78 3.14 3.33
C ARG A 363 5.06 2.66 4.59
N SER A 364 5.14 1.35 4.82
CA SER A 364 4.35 0.64 5.82
C SER A 364 5.25 -0.20 6.71
N VAL A 365 4.99 -0.16 8.02
CA VAL A 365 5.61 -1.06 8.99
C VAL A 365 4.67 -2.21 9.28
N PHE A 366 5.23 -3.41 9.33
CA PHE A 366 4.52 -4.61 9.74
C PHE A 366 5.05 -5.06 11.08
N TYR A 367 4.15 -5.49 11.96
CA TYR A 367 4.52 -6.01 13.26
C TYR A 367 3.73 -7.28 13.55
N ASN A 368 4.43 -8.32 13.98
CA ASN A 368 3.84 -9.53 14.53
C ASN A 368 4.17 -9.58 16.02
N GLU A 369 3.14 -9.44 16.85
CA GLU A 369 3.25 -9.38 18.31
C GLU A 369 3.71 -10.70 18.92
N THR A 370 3.18 -11.83 18.43
CA THR A 370 3.56 -13.18 18.89
C THR A 370 5.03 -13.47 18.63
N ASN A 371 5.52 -13.13 17.43
CA ASN A 371 6.90 -13.34 17.02
C ASN A 371 7.85 -12.21 17.47
N LYS A 372 7.31 -11.14 18.05
CA LYS A 372 8.04 -9.91 18.42
C LYS A 372 8.91 -9.41 17.26
N TYR A 373 8.35 -9.45 16.06
CA TYR A 373 9.06 -9.19 14.81
C TYR A 373 8.45 -8.00 14.08
N LEU A 374 9.28 -7.01 13.82
CA LEU A 374 8.93 -5.82 13.05
C LEU A 374 9.70 -5.83 11.74
N SER A 375 9.00 -5.55 10.65
CA SER A 375 9.63 -5.38 9.34
C SER A 375 9.12 -4.15 8.61
N TYR A 376 9.96 -3.67 7.72
CA TYR A 376 9.68 -2.61 6.79
C TYR A 376 10.44 -2.90 5.49
N SER A 377 9.80 -2.68 4.35
CA SER A 377 10.41 -2.91 3.05
C SER A 377 10.49 -1.62 2.24
N ALA A 378 11.60 -1.42 1.55
CA ALA A 378 11.77 -0.36 0.56
C ALA A 378 12.33 -0.94 -0.72
N GLY A 379 11.98 -0.33 -1.85
CA GLY A 379 12.57 -0.65 -3.13
C GLY A 379 12.68 0.57 -4.04
N SER A 380 13.27 0.34 -5.20
CA SER A 380 13.41 1.34 -6.25
C SER A 380 13.18 0.74 -7.64
N GLY A 381 12.80 1.59 -8.59
CA GLY A 381 12.56 1.20 -9.98
C GLY A 381 13.88 1.09 -10.73
N ILE A 382 14.32 -0.12 -11.03
CA ILE A 382 15.55 -0.39 -11.74
C ILE A 382 15.29 -0.33 -13.24
N THR A 383 15.96 0.60 -13.91
CA THR A 383 15.95 0.75 -15.35
C THR A 383 17.36 0.60 -15.92
N TYR A 384 17.49 0.70 -17.24
CA TYR A 384 18.80 0.74 -17.90
C TYR A 384 19.72 1.85 -17.34
N TYR A 385 19.12 3.00 -16.98
CA TYR A 385 19.84 4.18 -16.49
C TYR A 385 20.15 4.15 -14.99
N SER A 386 19.61 3.19 -14.24
CA SER A 386 19.81 3.11 -12.80
C SER A 386 21.27 2.91 -12.42
N ASN A 387 21.70 3.64 -11.39
CA ASN A 387 23.02 3.47 -10.78
C ASN A 387 22.87 2.68 -9.47
N PRO A 388 23.44 1.47 -9.35
CA PRO A 388 23.19 0.59 -8.20
C PRO A 388 23.39 1.23 -6.82
N GLU A 389 24.37 2.14 -6.70
CA GLU A 389 24.67 2.80 -5.44
C GLU A 389 23.62 3.83 -5.07
N LYS A 390 23.19 4.63 -6.04
CA LYS A 390 22.11 5.61 -5.84
C LYS A 390 20.78 4.95 -5.52
N GLU A 391 20.50 3.80 -6.15
CA GLU A 391 19.29 3.00 -5.87
C GLU A 391 19.29 2.44 -4.43
N TYR A 392 20.46 2.06 -3.91
CA TYR A 392 20.60 1.64 -2.52
C TYR A 392 20.37 2.81 -1.56
N GLU A 393 20.97 3.97 -1.85
CA GLU A 393 20.74 5.20 -1.09
C GLU A 393 19.27 5.63 -1.10
N GLU A 394 18.57 5.48 -2.22
CA GLU A 394 17.13 5.75 -2.30
C GLU A 394 16.31 4.85 -1.35
N CYS A 395 16.65 3.57 -1.26
CA CYS A 395 16.01 2.68 -0.28
C CYS A 395 16.24 3.17 1.16
N LEU A 396 17.47 3.58 1.50
CA LEU A 396 17.78 4.10 2.83
C LEU A 396 17.04 5.41 3.14
N LEU A 397 16.89 6.29 2.15
CA LEU A 397 16.10 7.52 2.29
C LEU A 397 14.62 7.21 2.55
N LYS A 398 14.06 6.21 1.85
CA LYS A 398 12.67 5.78 2.04
C LYS A 398 12.41 5.18 3.42
N ILE A 399 13.42 4.62 4.09
CA ILE A 399 13.28 4.04 5.44
C ILE A 399 13.60 5.03 6.57
N ALA A 400 14.25 6.16 6.26
CA ALA A 400 14.80 7.08 7.26
C ALA A 400 13.76 7.58 8.27
N ALA A 401 12.53 7.86 7.82
CA ALA A 401 11.45 8.29 8.71
C ALA A 401 11.16 7.25 9.81
N PHE A 402 11.14 5.96 9.45
CA PHE A 402 10.87 4.86 10.38
C PHE A 402 12.03 4.64 11.34
N THR A 403 13.25 4.62 10.80
CA THR A 403 14.46 4.51 11.62
C THR A 403 14.53 5.62 12.66
N ASN A 404 14.20 6.86 12.29
CA ASN A 404 14.19 7.99 13.21
C ASN A 404 13.08 7.92 14.28
N ILE A 405 11.95 7.27 14.00
CA ILE A 405 10.88 7.07 14.98
C ILE A 405 11.28 5.99 15.99
N LEU A 406 11.90 4.89 15.53
CA LEU A 406 12.20 3.71 16.36
C LEU A 406 13.54 3.79 17.12
N GLN A 407 14.41 4.74 16.78
CA GLN A 407 15.72 4.93 17.43
C GLN A 407 15.77 6.11 18.43
N LYS A 408 14.70 6.91 18.50
CA LYS A 408 14.51 7.90 19.58
C LYS A 408 14.02 7.19 20.84
#